data_AF-A0A1G1MEE5-F1
#
_entry.id   AF-A0A1G1MEE5-F1
#
_cell.length_a   1.000
_cell.length_b   1.000
_cell.length_c   1.000
_cell.angle_alpha   90.00
_cell.angle_beta   90.00
_cell.angle_gamma   90.00
#
_symmetry.space_group_name_H-M   'P 1'
#
loop_
_entity.id
_entity.type
_entity.pdbx_description
1 polymer ?
#
loop_
_entity_poly.entity_id
_entity_poly.type
_entity_poly.pdbx_seq_one_letter_code
_entity_poly.pdbx_strand_id
1 'polypeptide(L)'
;MKGFTLIEILVAVSIFSILIFAVFAVMDVGRSAWFTADVSAELRQELIKTFTRMERELKETAPAQTDLSSNSSSPSLTFSVPQDNDGDGTILNSTGNVEWSGSITYALNTNNQITRTASGVTTILANNITALLFTRPASSSDNLLQINITAQRRSAIGRVAQDNGQITIKMRN
;
A
#
# COMPACT_ATOMS: atom_id res chain seq x y z
N MET A 1 -1.19 -26.93 64.83
CA MET A 1 -1.28 -26.22 63.53
C MET A 1 -1.52 -24.75 63.84
N LYS A 2 -0.58 -23.86 63.51
CA LYS A 2 -0.81 -22.41 63.64
C LYS A 2 -1.48 -21.95 62.35
N GLY A 3 -2.75 -21.58 62.44
CA GLY A 3 -3.47 -20.99 61.31
C GLY A 3 -2.95 -19.58 61.04
N PHE A 4 -2.93 -19.18 59.76
CA PHE A 4 -2.59 -17.82 59.37
C PHE A 4 -3.56 -16.83 60.02
N THR A 5 -3.02 -15.68 60.44
CA THR A 5 -3.86 -14.60 60.95
C THR A 5 -4.61 -13.93 59.80
N LEU A 6 -5.81 -13.43 60.07
CA LEU A 6 -6.65 -12.78 59.06
C LEU A 6 -5.94 -11.57 58.40
N ILE A 7 -5.09 -10.88 59.17
CA ILE A 7 -4.28 -9.76 58.66
C ILE A 7 -3.20 -10.20 57.68
N GLU A 8 -2.54 -11.35 57.90
CA GLU A 8 -1.54 -11.90 56.97
C GLU A 8 -2.18 -12.25 55.62
N ILE A 9 -3.40 -12.80 55.63
CA ILE A 9 -4.14 -13.11 54.40
C ILE A 9 -4.49 -11.83 53.65
N LEU A 10 -4.93 -10.78 54.34
CA LEU A 10 -5.30 -9.50 53.72
C LEU A 10 -4.09 -8.83 53.07
N VAL A 11 -2.94 -8.82 53.76
CA VAL A 11 -1.68 -8.30 53.20
C VAL A 11 -1.19 -9.14 52.02
N ALA A 12 -1.30 -10.46 52.09
CA ALA A 12 -0.94 -11.32 50.96
C ALA A 12 -1.82 -11.02 49.73
N VAL A 13 -3.15 -10.94 49.90
CA VAL A 13 -4.10 -10.66 48.81
C VAL A 13 -3.86 -9.27 48.21
N SER A 14 -3.53 -8.25 49.00
CA SER A 14 -3.27 -6.91 48.48
C SER A 14 -2.00 -6.87 47.63
N ILE A 15 -0.92 -7.52 48.08
CA ILE A 15 0.31 -7.67 47.31
C ILE A 15 0.04 -8.44 46.01
N PHE A 16 -0.67 -9.56 46.08
CA PHE A 16 -1.01 -10.33 44.88
C PHE A 16 -1.88 -9.53 43.90
N SER A 17 -2.80 -8.71 44.38
CA SER A 17 -3.64 -7.85 43.51
C SER A 17 -2.81 -6.82 42.75
N ILE A 18 -1.83 -6.19 43.41
CA ILE A 18 -0.90 -5.25 42.78
C ILE A 18 -0.05 -5.97 41.71
N LEU A 19 0.45 -7.16 42.02
CA LEU A 19 1.24 -7.95 41.07
C LEU A 19 0.41 -8.37 39.85
N ILE A 20 -0.82 -8.82 40.05
CA ILE A 20 -1.74 -9.17 38.97
C ILE A 20 -1.99 -7.96 38.07
N PHE A 21 -2.27 -6.79 38.65
CA PHE A 21 -2.46 -5.56 37.88
C PHE A 21 -1.22 -5.18 37.06
N ALA A 22 -0.03 -5.28 37.65
CA ALA A 22 1.23 -5.01 36.96
C ALA A 22 1.44 -5.96 35.75
N VAL A 23 1.15 -7.25 35.92
CA VAL A 23 1.22 -8.24 34.84
C VAL A 23 0.23 -7.92 33.71
N PHE A 24 -1.01 -7.56 34.06
CA PHE A 24 -2.01 -7.16 33.05
C PHE A 24 -1.58 -5.91 32.27
N ALA A 25 -1.02 -4.91 32.95
CA ALA A 25 -0.53 -3.70 32.30
C ALA A 25 0.61 -4.00 31.31
N VAL A 26 1.58 -4.83 31.70
CA VAL A 26 2.67 -5.25 30.80
C VAL A 26 2.15 -6.06 29.62
N MET A 27 1.19 -6.96 29.85
CA MET A 27 0.60 -7.77 28.79
C MET A 27 -0.19 -6.92 27.77
N ASP A 28 -0.91 -5.89 28.23
CA ASP A 28 -1.65 -4.99 27.33
C ASP A 28 -0.71 -4.20 26.42
N VAL A 29 0.37 -3.65 26.98
CA VAL A 29 1.43 -2.97 26.21
C VAL A 29 2.10 -3.94 25.23
N GLY A 30 2.43 -5.16 25.69
CA GLY A 30 3.06 -6.19 24.86
C GLY A 30 2.19 -6.60 23.67
N ARG A 31 0.89 -6.82 23.89
CA ARG A 31 -0.07 -7.14 22.81
C ARG A 31 -0.21 -5.99 21.82
N SER A 32 -0.25 -4.74 22.31
CA SER A 32 -0.34 -3.57 21.46
C SER A 32 0.90 -3.38 20.58
N ALA A 33 2.09 -3.58 21.15
CA ALA A 33 3.35 -3.52 20.43
C ALA A 33 3.43 -4.61 19.36
N TRP A 34 3.06 -5.84 19.73
CA TRP A 34 3.02 -6.97 18.79
C TRP A 34 2.07 -6.72 17.63
N PHE A 35 0.83 -6.31 17.91
CA PHE A 35 -0.15 -5.98 16.88
C PHE A 35 0.40 -4.92 15.91
N THR A 36 0.97 -3.84 16.44
CA THR A 36 1.46 -2.74 15.61
C THR A 36 2.63 -3.19 14.73
N ALA A 37 3.54 -4.01 15.25
CA ALA A 37 4.68 -4.53 14.51
C ALA A 37 4.24 -5.46 13.38
N ASP A 38 3.38 -6.43 13.69
CA ASP A 38 2.86 -7.40 12.73
C ASP A 38 2.06 -6.71 11.61
N VAL A 39 1.15 -5.81 11.97
CA VAL A 39 0.37 -5.02 11.00
C VAL A 39 1.27 -4.16 10.12
N SER A 40 2.25 -3.47 10.71
CA SER A 40 3.16 -2.61 9.94
C SER A 40 3.98 -3.42 8.94
N ALA A 41 4.42 -4.63 9.32
CA ALA A 41 5.13 -5.53 8.42
C ALA A 41 4.24 -5.98 7.25
N GLU A 42 2.99 -6.35 7.51
CA GLU A 42 2.03 -6.72 6.46
C GLU A 42 1.73 -5.55 5.51
N LEU A 43 1.47 -4.35 6.04
CA LEU A 43 1.24 -3.15 5.23
C LEU A 43 2.45 -2.86 4.33
N ARG A 44 3.67 -2.97 4.88
CA ARG A 44 4.91 -2.78 4.10
C ARG A 44 5.06 -3.78 2.97
N GLN A 45 4.77 -5.06 3.22
CA GLN A 45 4.82 -6.10 2.20
C GLN A 45 3.80 -5.85 1.08
N GLU A 46 2.59 -5.44 1.44
CA GLU A 46 1.55 -5.10 0.47
C GLU A 46 1.96 -3.90 -0.40
N LEU A 47 2.53 -2.86 0.20
CA LEU A 47 3.08 -1.71 -0.52
C LEU A 47 4.17 -2.12 -1.51
N ILE A 48 5.13 -2.94 -1.08
CA ILE A 48 6.22 -3.41 -1.96
C ILE A 48 5.66 -4.21 -3.14
N LYS A 49 4.74 -5.16 -2.90
CA LYS A 49 4.10 -5.94 -3.96
C LYS A 49 3.36 -5.03 -4.96
N THR A 50 2.64 -4.04 -4.44
CA THR A 50 1.91 -3.07 -5.24
C THR A 50 2.84 -2.23 -6.10
N PHE A 51 3.89 -1.67 -5.52
CA PHE A 51 4.88 -0.88 -6.26
C PHE A 51 5.60 -1.72 -7.32
N THR A 52 6.06 -2.93 -7.00
CA THR A 52 6.72 -3.80 -7.98
C THR A 52 5.81 -4.11 -9.17
N ARG A 53 4.51 -4.28 -8.93
CA ARG A 53 3.55 -4.51 -10.01
C ARG A 53 3.31 -3.25 -10.84
N MET A 54 3.04 -2.11 -10.19
CA MET A 54 2.85 -0.83 -10.87
C MET A 54 4.08 -0.45 -11.68
N GLU A 55 5.26 -0.60 -11.10
CA GLU A 55 6.55 -0.30 -11.72
C GLU A 55 6.77 -1.11 -13.00
N ARG A 56 6.43 -2.40 -13.01
CA ARG A 56 6.58 -3.24 -14.21
C ARG A 56 5.82 -2.67 -15.40
N GLU A 57 4.56 -2.29 -15.20
CA GLU A 57 3.71 -1.79 -16.28
C GLU A 57 4.05 -0.33 -16.63
N LEU A 58 4.31 0.52 -15.62
CA LEU A 58 4.58 1.95 -15.80
C LEU A 58 6.00 2.25 -16.28
N LYS A 59 6.93 1.28 -16.25
CA LYS A 59 8.21 1.41 -16.93
C LYS A 59 8.08 1.28 -18.45
N GLU A 60 7.07 0.57 -18.92
CA GLU A 60 6.86 0.29 -20.34
C GLU A 60 6.02 1.37 -21.03
N THR A 61 5.17 2.09 -20.27
CA THR A 61 4.40 3.23 -20.79
C THR A 61 5.30 4.37 -21.22
N ALA A 62 4.81 5.18 -22.17
CA ALA A 62 5.40 6.47 -22.50
C ALA A 62 4.60 7.62 -21.87
N PRO A 63 5.21 8.80 -21.62
CA PRO A 63 4.51 9.95 -21.04
C PRO A 63 3.29 10.42 -21.86
N ALA A 64 3.36 10.28 -23.19
CA ALA A 64 2.26 10.61 -24.09
C ALA A 64 1.09 9.60 -24.04
N GLN A 65 1.34 8.43 -23.44
CA GLN A 65 0.37 7.35 -23.27
C GLN A 65 -0.21 7.33 -21.86
N THR A 66 -0.17 8.46 -21.16
CA THR A 66 -0.79 8.64 -19.84
C THR A 66 -1.77 9.81 -19.89
N ASP A 67 -2.83 9.75 -19.09
CA ASP A 67 -3.80 10.86 -18.93
C ASP A 67 -3.29 12.00 -18.02
N LEU A 68 -2.15 11.81 -17.37
CA LEU A 68 -1.55 12.76 -16.45
C LEU A 68 -0.57 13.67 -17.18
N SER A 69 -0.76 15.00 -17.11
CA SER A 69 0.13 15.98 -17.77
C SER A 69 1.39 16.28 -16.94
N SER A 70 2.40 16.92 -17.55
CA SER A 70 3.56 17.40 -16.79
C SER A 70 3.17 18.44 -15.75
N ASN A 71 3.82 18.44 -14.59
CA ASN A 71 3.51 19.31 -13.45
C ASN A 71 2.07 19.15 -12.91
N SER A 72 1.58 17.91 -12.90
CA SER A 72 0.24 17.60 -12.39
C SER A 72 0.25 16.39 -11.46
N SER A 73 -0.82 16.25 -10.68
CA SER A 73 -1.04 15.11 -9.81
C SER A 73 -2.50 14.65 -9.84
N SER A 74 -2.71 13.36 -9.62
CA SER A 74 -4.03 12.73 -9.66
C SER A 74 -4.08 11.49 -8.77
N PRO A 75 -5.22 11.18 -8.13
CA PRO A 75 -5.42 9.93 -7.38
C PRO A 75 -5.71 8.72 -8.29
N SER A 76 -5.85 8.95 -9.60
CA SER A 76 -5.96 7.90 -10.63
C SER A 76 -5.00 8.16 -11.77
N LEU A 77 -4.60 7.10 -12.44
CA LEU A 77 -3.75 7.16 -13.62
C LEU A 77 -4.28 6.18 -14.67
N THR A 78 -4.58 6.69 -15.85
CA THR A 78 -4.91 5.88 -17.03
C THR A 78 -3.75 5.91 -18.00
N PHE A 79 -3.32 4.74 -18.46
CA PHE A 79 -2.17 4.61 -19.34
C PHE A 79 -2.28 3.41 -20.29
N SER A 80 -1.38 3.32 -21.26
CA SER A 80 -1.24 2.16 -22.15
C SER A 80 0.20 1.66 -22.18
N VAL A 81 0.37 0.36 -22.38
CA VAL A 81 1.70 -0.29 -22.53
C VAL A 81 1.87 -0.82 -23.94
N PRO A 82 3.11 -0.98 -24.45
CA PRO A 82 3.34 -1.60 -25.74
C PRO A 82 2.81 -3.03 -25.77
N GLN A 83 2.11 -3.41 -26.84
CA GLN A 83 1.54 -4.74 -26.99
C GLN A 83 1.50 -5.13 -28.47
N ASP A 84 1.87 -6.37 -28.78
CA ASP A 84 1.64 -6.99 -30.09
C ASP A 84 0.13 -7.21 -30.28
N ASN A 85 -0.49 -6.38 -31.11
CA ASN A 85 -1.93 -6.39 -31.34
C ASN A 85 -2.33 -7.20 -32.59
N ASP A 86 -1.43 -7.36 -33.55
CA ASP A 86 -1.69 -8.06 -34.82
C ASP A 86 -1.14 -9.50 -34.86
N GLY A 87 -0.37 -9.89 -33.84
CA GLY A 87 0.19 -11.23 -33.66
C GLY A 87 1.41 -11.51 -34.55
N ASP A 88 2.08 -10.46 -35.04
CA ASP A 88 3.25 -10.59 -35.90
C ASP A 88 4.55 -10.91 -35.14
N GLY A 89 4.50 -10.94 -33.81
CA GLY A 89 5.62 -11.20 -32.91
C GLY A 89 6.41 -9.95 -32.54
N THR A 90 5.95 -8.76 -32.91
CA THR A 90 6.58 -7.47 -32.63
C THR A 90 5.60 -6.51 -31.95
N ILE A 91 6.13 -5.45 -31.35
CA ILE A 91 5.30 -4.35 -30.81
C ILE A 91 5.18 -3.20 -31.81
N LEU A 92 5.48 -3.43 -33.09
CA LEU A 92 5.53 -2.41 -34.12
C LEU A 92 4.50 -2.73 -35.20
N ASN A 93 3.69 -1.75 -35.55
CA ASN A 93 2.77 -1.92 -36.67
C ASN A 93 3.52 -1.91 -38.01
N SER A 94 2.79 -2.14 -39.10
CA SER A 94 3.30 -2.10 -40.48
C SER A 94 3.97 -0.78 -40.90
N THR A 95 3.77 0.31 -40.15
CA THR A 95 4.42 1.62 -40.38
C THR A 95 5.63 1.88 -39.48
N GLY A 96 6.00 0.90 -38.63
CA GLY A 96 7.12 0.99 -37.69
C GLY A 96 6.83 1.82 -36.44
N ASN A 97 5.55 2.08 -36.12
CA ASN A 97 5.15 2.77 -34.89
C ASN A 97 4.79 1.75 -33.82
N VAL A 98 5.03 2.12 -32.54
CA VAL A 98 4.68 1.26 -31.41
C VAL A 98 3.18 1.03 -31.34
N GLU A 99 2.79 -0.23 -31.23
CA GLU A 99 1.44 -0.67 -30.96
C GLU A 99 1.17 -0.59 -29.45
N TRP A 100 0.07 0.05 -29.08
CA TRP A 100 -0.29 0.27 -27.68
C TRP A 100 -1.48 -0.58 -27.29
N SER A 101 -1.48 -1.05 -26.05
CA SER A 101 -2.61 -1.75 -25.44
C SER A 101 -3.84 -0.85 -25.32
N GLY A 102 -4.99 -1.48 -25.07
CA GLY A 102 -6.12 -0.77 -24.49
C GLY A 102 -5.77 -0.11 -23.15
N SER A 103 -6.61 0.83 -22.71
CA SER A 103 -6.35 1.59 -21.48
C SER A 103 -6.33 0.70 -20.24
N ILE A 104 -5.31 0.94 -19.40
CA ILE A 104 -5.13 0.39 -18.07
C ILE A 104 -5.31 1.55 -17.08
N THR A 105 -6.18 1.37 -16.08
CA THR A 105 -6.41 2.39 -15.05
C THR A 105 -6.02 1.87 -13.68
N TYR A 106 -5.18 2.63 -12.98
CA TYR A 106 -4.99 2.51 -11.53
C TYR A 106 -5.80 3.58 -10.82
N ALA A 107 -6.56 3.19 -9.80
CA ALA A 107 -7.35 4.12 -9.00
C ALA A 107 -7.57 3.60 -7.58
N LEU A 108 -7.69 4.53 -6.64
CA LEU A 108 -8.20 4.26 -5.30
C LEU A 108 -9.73 4.25 -5.32
N ASN A 109 -10.34 3.14 -4.91
CA ASN A 109 -11.80 3.03 -4.81
C ASN A 109 -12.33 3.48 -3.44
N THR A 110 -13.66 3.51 -3.29
CA THR A 110 -14.34 3.89 -2.05
C THR A 110 -14.16 2.90 -0.89
N ASN A 111 -13.64 1.70 -1.17
CA ASN A 111 -13.40 0.65 -0.18
C ASN A 111 -11.96 0.67 0.34
N ASN A 112 -11.21 1.75 0.10
CA ASN A 112 -9.79 1.87 0.47
C ASN A 112 -8.92 0.79 -0.18
N GLN A 113 -9.15 0.53 -1.47
CA GLN A 113 -8.38 -0.43 -2.25
C GLN A 113 -7.84 0.23 -3.49
N ILE A 114 -6.59 -0.11 -3.83
CA ILE A 114 -6.04 0.20 -5.14
C ILE A 114 -6.56 -0.85 -6.10
N THR A 115 -7.16 -0.39 -7.18
CA THR A 115 -7.70 -1.24 -8.25
C THR A 115 -6.92 -1.02 -9.53
N ARG A 116 -6.80 -2.10 -10.30
CA ARG A 116 -6.31 -2.11 -11.68
C ARG A 116 -7.43 -2.56 -12.60
N THR A 117 -7.84 -1.71 -13.52
CA THR A 117 -8.84 -2.05 -14.54
C THR A 117 -8.19 -2.09 -15.90
N ALA A 118 -8.31 -3.21 -16.62
CA ALA A 118 -7.83 -3.36 -17.99
C ALA A 118 -8.77 -4.28 -18.76
N SER A 119 -9.08 -3.94 -20.01
CA SER A 119 -10.00 -4.71 -20.87
C SER A 119 -11.34 -5.04 -20.20
N GLY A 120 -11.87 -4.11 -19.40
CA GLY A 120 -13.12 -4.28 -18.64
C GLY A 120 -13.03 -5.15 -17.38
N VAL A 121 -11.85 -5.71 -17.06
CA VAL A 121 -11.63 -6.52 -15.86
C VAL A 121 -10.95 -5.70 -14.78
N THR A 122 -11.57 -5.62 -13.60
CA THR A 122 -11.00 -4.97 -12.43
C THR A 122 -10.41 -5.99 -11.47
N THR A 123 -9.16 -5.75 -11.05
CA THR A 123 -8.44 -6.55 -10.05
C THR A 123 -8.02 -5.66 -8.89
N ILE A 124 -8.03 -6.21 -7.67
CA ILE A 124 -7.54 -5.50 -6.48
C ILE A 124 -6.02 -5.71 -6.40
N LEU A 125 -5.27 -4.62 -6.30
CA LEU A 125 -3.81 -4.64 -6.13
C LEU A 125 -3.39 -4.54 -4.67
N ALA A 126 -4.09 -3.73 -3.89
CA ALA A 126 -3.76 -3.46 -2.51
C ALA A 126 -5.02 -3.17 -1.70
N ASN A 127 -5.01 -3.55 -0.43
CA ASN A 127 -6.06 -3.23 0.54
C ASN A 127 -5.57 -2.23 1.60
N ASN A 128 -6.51 -1.63 2.33
CA ASN A 128 -6.23 -0.73 3.45
C ASN A 128 -5.46 0.54 3.02
N ILE A 129 -5.78 1.09 1.86
CA ILE A 129 -5.15 2.28 1.29
C ILE A 129 -6.00 3.51 1.57
N THR A 130 -5.43 4.50 2.25
CA THR A 130 -6.13 5.75 2.57
C THR A 130 -5.75 6.90 1.64
N ALA A 131 -4.59 6.81 0.99
CA ALA A 131 -4.17 7.78 -0.01
C ALA A 131 -3.39 7.11 -1.14
N LEU A 132 -3.66 7.56 -2.37
CA LEU A 132 -2.91 7.25 -3.58
C LEU A 132 -2.73 8.56 -4.34
N LEU A 133 -1.50 8.85 -4.77
CA LEU A 133 -1.23 10.02 -5.58
C LEU A 133 -0.14 9.72 -6.60
N PHE A 134 -0.49 9.91 -7.86
CA PHE A 134 0.43 9.95 -8.99
C PHE A 134 0.84 11.39 -9.24
N THR A 135 2.13 11.65 -9.42
CA THR A 135 2.65 13.00 -9.70
C THR A 135 3.64 12.93 -10.85
N ARG A 136 3.47 13.80 -11.84
CA ARG A 136 4.49 14.06 -12.86
C ARG A 136 5.15 15.42 -12.57
N PRO A 137 6.46 15.47 -12.27
CA PRO A 137 7.16 16.72 -12.03
C PRO A 137 7.25 17.58 -13.30
N ALA A 138 7.58 18.86 -13.13
CA ALA A 138 7.65 19.83 -14.22
C ALA A 138 8.80 19.58 -15.22
N SER A 139 9.81 18.77 -14.88
CA SER A 139 10.91 18.44 -15.78
C SER A 139 10.49 17.40 -16.81
N SER A 140 10.22 17.86 -18.04
CA SER A 140 9.84 17.01 -19.18
C SER A 140 11.00 16.16 -19.74
N SER A 141 12.25 16.40 -19.31
CA SER A 141 13.44 15.68 -19.80
C SER A 141 13.57 14.27 -19.22
N ASP A 142 12.99 14.03 -18.04
CA ASP A 142 13.33 12.84 -17.26
C ASP A 142 12.24 11.76 -17.31
N ASN A 143 11.08 12.05 -17.92
CA ASN A 143 9.95 11.14 -18.07
C ASN A 143 9.59 10.44 -16.75
N LEU A 144 9.65 11.18 -15.65
CA LEU A 144 9.44 10.64 -14.31
C LEU A 144 7.96 10.63 -13.93
N LEU A 145 7.58 9.59 -13.21
CA LEU A 145 6.31 9.42 -12.54
C LEU A 145 6.59 9.04 -11.09
N GLN A 146 6.15 9.86 -10.15
CA GLN A 146 6.20 9.56 -8.73
C GLN A 146 4.86 9.00 -8.28
N ILE A 147 4.89 7.94 -7.48
CA ILE A 147 3.71 7.33 -6.87
C ILE A 147 3.88 7.39 -5.36
N ASN A 148 2.89 7.95 -4.68
CA ASN A 148 2.82 7.99 -3.22
C ASN A 148 1.61 7.18 -2.78
N ILE A 149 1.79 6.28 -1.81
CA ILE A 149 0.73 5.44 -1.26
C ILE A 149 0.81 5.52 0.27
N THR A 150 -0.34 5.76 0.90
CA THR A 150 -0.51 5.63 2.35
C THR A 150 -1.43 4.44 2.63
N ALA A 151 -0.93 3.48 3.40
CA ALA A 151 -1.67 2.33 3.86
C ALA A 151 -1.93 2.45 5.37
N GLN A 152 -3.13 2.12 5.82
CA GLN A 152 -3.52 2.24 7.23
C GLN A 152 -4.52 1.16 7.61
N ARG A 153 -4.25 0.47 8.73
CA ARG A 153 -5.19 -0.48 9.33
C ARG A 153 -5.50 -0.11 10.76
N ARG A 154 -6.78 -0.17 11.12
CA ARG A 154 -7.27 0.02 12.49
C ARG A 154 -7.64 -1.32 13.11
N SER A 155 -7.22 -1.56 14.35
CA SER A 155 -7.62 -2.73 15.13
C SER A 155 -9.03 -2.55 15.70
N ALA A 156 -9.66 -3.66 16.09
CA ALA A 156 -10.96 -3.64 16.77
C ALA A 156 -10.94 -2.85 18.09
N ILE A 157 -9.77 -2.71 18.73
CA ILE A 157 -9.57 -1.93 19.96
C ILE A 157 -9.14 -0.46 19.69
N GLY A 158 -9.31 0.01 18.45
CA GLY A 158 -9.11 1.40 18.07
C GLY A 158 -7.66 1.81 17.79
N ARG A 159 -6.69 0.89 17.87
CA ARG A 159 -5.28 1.16 17.54
C ARG A 159 -5.11 1.29 16.04
N VAL A 160 -4.17 2.14 15.61
CA VAL A 160 -3.92 2.41 14.19
C VAL A 160 -2.44 2.12 13.90
N ALA A 161 -2.20 1.35 12.84
CA ALA A 161 -0.90 1.24 12.21
C ALA A 161 -0.99 1.86 10.81
N GLN A 162 0.05 2.60 10.42
CA GLN A 162 0.13 3.27 9.13
C GLN A 162 1.54 3.09 8.57
N ASP A 163 1.62 2.90 7.25
CA ASP A 163 2.87 2.92 6.51
C ASP A 163 2.71 3.81 5.27
N ASN A 164 3.78 4.49 4.90
CA ASN A 164 3.84 5.37 3.75
C ASN A 164 4.93 4.87 2.80
N GLY A 165 4.58 4.78 1.52
CA GLY A 165 5.46 4.36 0.47
C GLY A 165 5.55 5.39 -0.64
N GLN A 166 6.74 5.55 -1.20
CA GLN A 166 6.97 6.35 -2.39
C GLN A 166 7.90 5.58 -3.34
N ILE A 167 7.60 5.62 -4.62
CA ILE A 167 8.51 5.20 -5.68
C ILE A 167 8.54 6.26 -6.79
N THR A 168 9.68 6.39 -7.44
CA THR A 168 9.84 7.19 -8.66
C THR A 168 10.20 6.26 -9.80
N ILE A 169 9.42 6.32 -10.87
CA ILE A 169 9.54 5.47 -12.05
C ILE A 169 9.93 6.35 -13.22
N LYS A 170 10.93 5.93 -13.99
CA LYS A 170 11.23 6.51 -15.29
C LYS A 170 10.45 5.75 -16.37
N MET A 171 9.55 6.45 -17.05
CA MET A 171 8.77 5.94 -18.17
C MET A 171 9.64 5.82 -19.43
N ARG A 172 9.16 5.07 -20.42
CA ARG A 172 9.80 4.91 -21.73
C ARG A 172 9.87 6.26 -22.47
N ASN A 173 10.94 6.47 -23.22
CA ASN A 173 11.11 7.61 -24.13
C ASN A 173 10.37 7.42 -25.45
#